data_AF-A0A382D4V9-F1
#
_entry.id   AF-A0A382D4V9-F1
#
_cell.length_a   1.000
_cell.length_b   1.000
_cell.length_c   1.000
_cell.angle_alpha   90.00
_cell.angle_beta   90.00
_cell.angle_gamma   90.00
#
_symmetry.space_group_name_H-M   'P 1'
#
loop_
_entity.id
_entity.type
_entity.pdbx_description
1 polymer ?
#
loop_
_entity_poly.entity_id
_entity_poly.type
_entity_poly.pdbx_seq_one_letter_code
_entity_poly.pdbx_strand_id
1 'polypeptide(L)'
;MTEFDFWKFLHVLMFVGWVGADMGVFLSAKKATDRSLPFETRMLLLHIALRIELIPRTMWKAALPLGVMLSVDMDLVDLSTAGVWAVWLFTLIWWGFSMSGAIYYDRPTGHKLANIANIITGGVGIGLIVIAIASFLGNGPFDPAATWLIWKVG
;
A
#
# COMPACT_ATOMS: atom_id res chain seq x y z
N MET A 1 13.34 -16.35 -16.76
CA MET A 1 13.19 -15.84 -15.38
C MET A 1 12.35 -16.84 -14.61
N THR A 2 12.72 -17.16 -13.38
CA THR A 2 11.84 -17.93 -12.49
C THR A 2 10.65 -17.06 -12.08
N GLU A 3 9.56 -17.67 -11.63
CA GLU A 3 8.38 -16.95 -11.12
C GLU A 3 8.75 -16.03 -9.95
N PHE A 4 9.56 -16.54 -9.04
CA PHE A 4 10.15 -15.79 -7.93
C PHE A 4 10.93 -14.54 -8.39
N ASP A 5 11.78 -14.65 -9.41
CA ASP A 5 12.54 -13.50 -9.91
C ASP A 5 11.64 -12.41 -10.50
N PHE A 6 10.53 -12.80 -11.14
CA PHE A 6 9.54 -11.88 -11.66
C PHE A 6 8.82 -11.12 -10.54
N TRP A 7 8.31 -11.83 -9.53
CA TRP A 7 7.64 -11.18 -8.38
C TRP A 7 8.58 -10.30 -7.57
N LYS A 8 9.82 -10.75 -7.38
CA LYS A 8 10.87 -9.97 -6.70
C LYS A 8 11.16 -8.68 -7.45
N PHE A 9 11.31 -8.76 -8.78
CA PHE A 9 11.53 -7.58 -9.61
C PHE A 9 10.35 -6.59 -9.50
N LEU A 10 9.10 -7.08 -9.57
CA LEU A 10 7.92 -6.24 -9.47
C LEU A 10 7.80 -5.57 -8.09
N HIS A 11 8.10 -6.30 -7.01
CA HIS A 11 8.10 -5.78 -5.65
C HIS A 11 9.17 -4.68 -5.45
N VAL A 12 10.36 -4.86 -6.00
CA VAL A 12 11.43 -3.85 -5.97
C VAL A 12 11.06 -2.63 -6.81
N LEU A 13 10.50 -2.82 -8.01
CA LEU A 13 10.07 -1.73 -8.87
C LEU A 13 8.96 -0.90 -8.20
N MET A 14 8.00 -1.56 -7.55
CA MET A 14 6.97 -0.91 -6.74
C MET A 14 7.60 -0.07 -5.62
N PHE A 15 8.58 -0.61 -4.88
CA PHE A 15 9.25 0.11 -3.81
C PHE A 15 10.01 1.35 -4.31
N VAL A 16 10.78 1.22 -5.39
CA VAL A 16 11.52 2.35 -5.99
C VAL A 16 10.54 3.42 -6.51
N GLY A 17 9.47 3.00 -7.17
CA GLY A 17 8.42 3.90 -7.64
C GLY A 17 7.73 4.62 -6.48
N TRP A 18 7.53 3.94 -5.35
CA TRP A 18 6.92 4.54 -4.15
C TRP A 18 7.80 5.62 -3.56
N VAL A 19 9.08 5.32 -3.33
CA VAL A 19 10.05 6.30 -2.81
C VAL A 19 10.17 7.51 -3.73
N GLY A 20 10.22 7.29 -5.05
CA GLY A 20 10.29 8.37 -6.03
C GLY A 20 9.06 9.28 -6.02
N ALA A 21 7.86 8.69 -5.98
CA ALA A 21 6.62 9.47 -5.94
C ALA A 21 6.44 10.21 -4.61
N ASP A 22 6.78 9.58 -3.49
CA ASP A 22 6.70 10.20 -2.15
C ASP A 22 7.65 11.39 -2.00
N MET A 23 8.88 11.26 -2.54
CA MET A 23 9.80 12.39 -2.66
C MET A 23 9.19 13.54 -3.49
N GLY A 24 8.51 13.22 -4.59
CA GLY A 24 7.80 14.22 -5.41
C GLY A 24 6.70 14.96 -4.66
N VAL A 25 5.91 14.24 -3.86
CA VAL A 25 4.89 14.83 -2.96
C VAL A 25 5.56 15.71 -1.93
N PHE A 26 6.59 15.20 -1.24
CA PHE A 26 7.30 15.93 -0.20
C PHE A 26 7.91 17.24 -0.70
N LEU A 27 8.62 17.20 -1.83
CA LEU A 27 9.24 18.40 -2.42
C LEU A 27 8.19 19.43 -2.85
N SER A 28 7.09 18.98 -3.46
CA SER A 28 6.00 19.85 -3.90
C SER A 28 5.28 20.50 -2.71
N ALA A 29 4.92 19.70 -1.70
CA ALA A 29 4.30 20.18 -0.48
C ALA A 29 5.22 21.13 0.30
N LYS A 30 6.51 20.81 0.41
CA LYS A 30 7.50 21.67 1.05
C LYS A 30 7.58 23.02 0.34
N LYS A 31 7.71 23.02 -0.99
CA LYS A 31 7.81 24.27 -1.77
C LYS A 31 6.51 25.08 -1.72
N ALA A 32 5.35 24.45 -1.58
CA ALA A 32 4.07 25.15 -1.39
C ALA A 32 3.97 25.92 -0.06
N THR A 33 4.79 25.61 0.95
CA THR A 33 4.82 26.37 2.22
C THR A 33 5.72 27.60 2.18
N ASP A 34 6.51 27.76 1.12
CA ASP A 34 7.43 28.88 0.93
C ASP A 34 6.65 30.18 0.69
N ARG A 35 6.80 31.14 1.61
CA ARG A 35 6.13 32.45 1.56
C ARG A 35 6.70 33.39 0.50
N SER A 36 7.88 33.09 -0.04
CA SER A 36 8.48 33.89 -1.12
C SER A 36 7.78 33.68 -2.47
N LEU A 37 6.99 32.60 -2.61
CA LEU A 37 6.26 32.30 -3.83
C LEU A 37 4.88 32.96 -3.86
N PRO A 38 4.39 33.34 -5.04
CA PRO A 38 3.01 33.77 -5.22
C PRO A 38 2.00 32.72 -4.73
N PHE A 39 0.87 33.17 -4.21
CA PHE A 39 -0.20 32.28 -3.71
C PHE A 39 -0.65 31.26 -4.75
N GLU A 40 -0.83 31.68 -6.01
CA GLU A 40 -1.24 30.80 -7.11
C GLU A 40 -0.23 29.67 -7.35
N THR A 41 1.08 29.97 -7.32
CA THR A 41 2.15 28.97 -7.44
C THR A 41 2.10 27.96 -6.31
N ARG A 42 1.85 28.41 -5.08
CA ARG A 42 1.72 27.54 -3.91
C ARG A 42 0.52 26.60 -4.05
N MET A 43 -0.62 27.10 -4.54
CA MET A 43 -1.81 26.30 -4.78
C MET A 43 -1.62 25.27 -5.91
N LEU A 44 -0.92 25.65 -6.98
CA LEU A 44 -0.56 24.74 -8.06
C LEU A 44 0.33 23.59 -7.54
N LEU A 45 1.35 23.91 -6.74
CA LEU A 45 2.23 22.91 -6.14
C LEU A 45 1.48 21.93 -5.22
N LEU A 46 0.51 22.41 -4.44
CA LEU A 46 -0.37 21.55 -3.65
C LEU A 46 -1.22 20.62 -4.52
N HIS A 47 -1.80 21.15 -5.60
CA HIS A 47 -2.57 20.33 -6.54
C HIS A 47 -1.72 19.24 -7.19
N ILE A 48 -0.49 19.57 -7.59
CA ILE A 48 0.47 18.60 -8.12
C ILE A 48 0.79 17.55 -7.06
N ALA A 49 1.06 17.96 -5.82
CA ALA A 49 1.34 17.04 -4.72
C ALA A 49 0.20 16.04 -4.52
N LEU A 50 -1.05 16.51 -4.44
CA LEU A 50 -2.24 15.66 -4.29
C LEU A 50 -2.44 14.69 -5.47
N ARG A 51 -2.06 15.09 -6.69
CA ARG A 51 -2.12 14.20 -7.86
C ARG A 51 -1.04 13.13 -7.83
N ILE A 52 0.18 13.49 -7.44
CA ILE A 52 1.28 12.53 -7.28
C ILE A 52 0.98 11.54 -6.14
N GLU A 53 0.34 11.98 -5.05
CA GLU A 53 -0.02 11.17 -3.88
C GLU A 53 -0.87 9.92 -4.23
N LEU A 54 -1.59 9.93 -5.35
CA LEU A 54 -2.35 8.77 -5.83
C LEU A 54 -1.45 7.56 -6.13
N ILE A 55 -0.19 7.81 -6.52
CA ILE A 55 0.79 6.77 -6.84
C ILE A 55 1.24 6.04 -5.55
N PRO A 56 1.80 6.71 -4.52
CA PRO A 56 2.10 6.10 -3.22
C PRO A 56 0.91 5.36 -2.61
N ARG A 57 -0.29 5.95 -2.70
CA ARG A 57 -1.54 5.35 -2.17
C ARG A 57 -1.91 4.03 -2.85
N THR A 58 -1.54 3.88 -4.13
CA THR A 58 -1.71 2.63 -4.90
C THR A 58 -0.65 1.61 -4.52
N MET A 59 0.61 2.04 -4.49
CA MET A 59 1.75 1.17 -4.17
C MET A 59 1.64 0.57 -2.78
N TRP A 60 1.17 1.33 -1.80
CA TRP A 60 0.87 0.82 -0.46
C TRP A 60 -0.10 -0.37 -0.48
N LYS A 61 -1.14 -0.32 -1.33
CA LYS A 61 -2.13 -1.41 -1.43
C LYS A 61 -1.59 -2.59 -2.21
N ALA A 62 -0.83 -2.32 -3.28
CA ALA A 62 -0.16 -3.34 -4.07
C ALA A 62 0.93 -4.09 -3.28
N ALA A 63 1.47 -3.50 -2.19
CA ALA A 63 2.46 -4.15 -1.35
C ALA A 63 1.95 -5.44 -0.71
N LEU A 64 0.66 -5.52 -0.36
CA LEU A 64 0.05 -6.69 0.26
C LEU A 64 0.08 -7.92 -0.69
N PRO A 65 -0.56 -7.92 -1.88
CA PRO A 65 -0.58 -9.09 -2.75
C PRO A 65 0.81 -9.46 -3.29
N LEU A 66 1.67 -8.47 -3.56
CA LEU A 66 3.05 -8.74 -4.00
C LEU A 66 3.90 -9.34 -2.88
N GLY A 67 3.71 -8.90 -1.64
CA GLY A 67 4.36 -9.50 -0.49
C GLY A 67 3.90 -10.93 -0.23
N VAL A 68 2.59 -11.20 -0.39
CA VAL A 68 2.03 -12.56 -0.25
C VAL A 68 2.58 -13.49 -1.34
N MET A 69 2.60 -13.08 -2.61
CA MET A 69 3.19 -13.91 -3.68
C MET A 69 4.65 -14.28 -3.39
N LEU A 70 5.45 -13.30 -2.96
CA LEU A 70 6.84 -13.57 -2.57
C LEU A 70 6.96 -14.51 -1.37
N SER A 71 6.06 -14.40 -0.39
CA SER A 71 6.11 -15.23 0.82
C SER A 71 5.71 -16.67 0.54
N VAL A 72 4.78 -16.89 -0.39
CA VAL A 72 4.38 -18.23 -0.88
C VAL A 72 5.52 -18.85 -1.68
N ASP A 73 6.13 -18.10 -2.61
CA ASP A 73 7.28 -18.60 -3.41
C ASP A 73 8.52 -18.94 -2.56
N MET A 74 8.67 -18.30 -1.40
CA MET A 74 9.74 -18.56 -0.44
C MET A 74 9.40 -19.67 0.57
N ASP A 75 8.24 -20.31 0.46
CA ASP A 75 7.74 -21.34 1.38
C ASP A 75 7.60 -20.84 2.84
N LEU A 76 7.40 -19.52 3.03
CA LEU A 76 7.28 -18.89 4.35
C LEU A 76 5.81 -18.79 4.81
N VAL A 77 4.88 -18.97 3.89
CA VAL A 77 3.44 -18.91 4.10
C VAL A 77 2.78 -20.05 3.33
N ASP A 78 2.16 -20.96 4.06
CA ASP A 78 1.33 -21.99 3.45
C ASP A 78 -0.08 -21.43 3.19
N LEU A 79 -0.28 -20.92 1.97
CA LEU A 79 -1.57 -20.44 1.50
C LEU A 79 -2.03 -21.28 0.31
N SER A 80 -3.26 -21.80 0.38
CA SER A 80 -3.90 -22.42 -0.79
C SER A 80 -4.00 -21.42 -1.95
N THR A 81 -4.04 -21.93 -3.19
CA THR A 81 -4.24 -21.10 -4.39
C THR A 81 -5.50 -20.23 -4.29
N ALA A 82 -6.57 -20.75 -3.68
CA ALA A 82 -7.80 -20.00 -3.44
C ALA A 82 -7.59 -18.82 -2.46
N GLY A 83 -6.76 -19.01 -1.43
CA GLY A 83 -6.38 -17.95 -0.49
C GLY A 83 -5.61 -16.82 -1.17
N VAL A 84 -4.68 -17.15 -2.06
CA VAL A 84 -3.92 -16.16 -2.85
C VAL A 84 -4.86 -15.33 -3.73
N TRP A 85 -5.78 -16.00 -4.44
CA TRP A 85 -6.79 -15.31 -5.24
C TRP A 85 -7.71 -14.40 -4.41
N ALA A 86 -8.08 -14.83 -3.20
CA ALA A 86 -8.88 -14.01 -2.30
C ALA A 86 -8.13 -12.73 -1.88
N VAL A 87 -6.83 -12.81 -1.58
CA VAL A 87 -5.99 -11.65 -1.28
C VAL A 87 -5.93 -10.67 -2.46
N TRP A 88 -5.75 -11.18 -3.68
CA TRP A 88 -5.74 -10.35 -4.89
C TRP A 88 -7.08 -9.65 -5.11
N LEU A 89 -8.19 -10.40 -5.06
CA LEU A 89 -9.52 -9.85 -5.26
C LEU A 89 -9.85 -8.78 -4.21
N PHE A 90 -9.56 -9.07 -2.94
CA PHE A 90 -9.72 -8.12 -1.84
C PHE A 90 -8.90 -6.85 -2.09
N THR A 91 -7.63 -6.99 -2.47
CA THR A 91 -6.75 -5.84 -2.72
C THR A 91 -7.23 -4.98 -3.88
N LEU A 92 -7.67 -5.60 -4.98
CA LEU A 92 -8.18 -4.87 -6.15
C LEU A 92 -9.47 -4.11 -5.82
N ILE A 93 -10.38 -4.72 -5.06
CA ILE A 93 -11.61 -4.07 -4.60
C ILE A 93 -11.27 -2.88 -3.68
N TRP A 94 -10.41 -3.11 -2.68
CA TRP A 94 -9.96 -2.06 -1.76
C TRP A 94 -9.24 -0.92 -2.48
N TRP A 95 -8.40 -1.23 -3.47
CA TRP A 95 -7.75 -0.24 -4.33
C TRP A 95 -8.77 0.56 -5.12
N GLY A 96 -9.74 -0.09 -5.76
CA GLY A 96 -10.81 0.57 -6.52
C GLY A 96 -11.61 1.56 -5.68
N PHE A 97 -11.98 1.17 -4.45
CA PHE A 97 -12.65 2.06 -3.50
C PHE A 97 -11.77 3.25 -3.11
N SER A 98 -10.49 3.00 -2.79
CA SER A 98 -9.56 4.05 -2.41
C SER A 98 -9.27 5.04 -3.54
N MET A 99 -9.12 4.56 -4.77
CA MET A 99 -8.81 5.41 -5.92
C MET A 99 -10.04 6.21 -6.33
N SER A 100 -11.23 5.59 -6.32
CA SER A 100 -12.48 6.29 -6.56
C SER A 100 -12.74 7.38 -5.52
N GLY A 101 -12.48 7.10 -4.23
CA GLY A 101 -12.59 8.11 -3.18
C GLY A 101 -11.66 9.30 -3.37
N ALA A 102 -10.44 9.06 -3.87
CA ALA A 102 -9.44 10.10 -4.09
C ALA A 102 -9.69 10.92 -5.37
N ILE A 103 -10.13 10.29 -6.46
CA ILE A 103 -10.44 10.97 -7.73
C ILE A 103 -11.70 11.82 -7.60
N TYR A 104 -12.72 11.32 -6.91
CA TYR A 104 -14.00 12.01 -6.74
C TYR A 104 -14.09 12.79 -5.42
N TYR A 105 -12.96 13.23 -4.87
CA TYR A 105 -12.89 13.90 -3.57
C TYR A 105 -13.84 15.10 -3.46
N ASP A 106 -14.05 15.85 -4.55
CA ASP A 106 -14.95 17.02 -4.58
C ASP A 106 -16.44 16.67 -4.40
N ARG A 107 -16.81 15.38 -4.47
CA ARG A 107 -18.20 14.91 -4.36
C ARG A 107 -18.46 14.26 -3.01
N PRO A 108 -19.68 14.40 -2.45
CA PRO A 108 -20.06 13.74 -1.19
C PRO A 108 -19.98 12.20 -1.28
N THR A 109 -20.08 11.65 -2.50
CA THR A 109 -19.84 10.22 -2.75
C THR A 109 -18.37 9.84 -2.59
N GLY A 110 -17.43 10.68 -3.04
CA GLY A 110 -15.99 10.44 -2.87
C GLY A 110 -15.58 10.42 -1.41
N HIS A 111 -16.10 11.34 -0.59
CA HIS A 111 -15.87 11.35 0.85
C HIS A 111 -16.33 10.05 1.54
N LYS A 112 -17.51 9.53 1.18
CA LYS A 112 -18.01 8.26 1.72
C LYS A 112 -17.10 7.09 1.33
N LEU A 113 -16.70 7.01 0.06
CA LEU A 113 -15.82 5.96 -0.44
C LEU A 113 -14.42 6.03 0.20
N ALA A 114 -13.88 7.23 0.38
CA ALA A 114 -12.62 7.46 1.06
C ALA A 114 -12.68 7.02 2.55
N ASN A 115 -13.78 7.32 3.25
CA ASN A 115 -13.96 6.89 4.62
C ASN A 115 -14.02 5.35 4.74
N ILE A 116 -14.77 4.70 3.85
CA ILE A 116 -14.82 3.23 3.78
C ILE A 116 -13.40 2.67 3.52
N ALA A 117 -12.69 3.22 2.55
CA ALA A 117 -11.33 2.79 2.24
C ALA A 117 -10.36 2.97 3.43
N ASN A 118 -10.51 4.03 4.22
CA ASN A 118 -9.72 4.29 5.43
C ASN A 118 -10.05 3.29 6.54
N ILE A 119 -11.32 2.97 6.75
CA ILE A 119 -11.75 1.92 7.70
C ILE A 119 -11.16 0.57 7.30
N ILE A 120 -11.24 0.21 6.01
CA ILE A 120 -10.62 -1.02 5.49
C ILE A 120 -9.11 -0.98 5.74
N THR A 121 -8.44 0.14 5.48
CA THR A 121 -6.99 0.30 5.70
C THR A 121 -6.62 0.10 7.16
N GLY A 122 -7.36 0.71 8.09
CA GLY A 122 -7.14 0.54 9.52
C GLY A 122 -7.39 -0.90 9.97
N GLY A 123 -8.46 -1.53 9.47
CA GLY A 123 -8.76 -2.94 9.73
C GLY A 123 -7.68 -3.89 9.22
N VAL A 124 -7.16 -3.67 8.01
CA VAL A 124 -6.02 -4.43 7.46
C VAL A 124 -4.78 -4.24 8.33
N GLY A 125 -4.46 -3.01 8.73
CA GLY A 125 -3.32 -2.73 9.60
C GLY A 125 -3.40 -3.48 10.94
N ILE A 126 -4.56 -3.41 11.61
CA ILE A 126 -4.79 -4.16 12.86
C ILE A 126 -4.71 -5.67 12.59
N GLY A 127 -5.32 -6.15 11.51
CA GLY A 127 -5.29 -7.57 11.13
C GLY A 127 -3.87 -8.09 10.92
N LEU A 128 -3.01 -7.34 10.23
CA LEU A 128 -1.61 -7.70 10.00
C LEU A 128 -0.83 -7.78 11.31
N ILE A 129 -1.03 -6.82 12.23
CA ILE A 129 -0.41 -6.86 13.57
C ILE A 129 -0.86 -8.11 14.34
N VAL A 130 -2.17 -8.43 14.32
CA VAL A 130 -2.70 -9.64 14.98
C VAL A 130 -2.10 -10.90 14.38
N ILE A 131 -2.00 -10.98 13.04
CA ILE A 131 -1.37 -12.12 12.35
C ILE A 131 0.11 -12.24 12.70
N ALA A 132 0.85 -11.13 12.77
CA ALA A 132 2.25 -11.10 13.17
C ALA A 132 2.42 -11.63 14.61
N ILE A 133 1.61 -11.16 15.56
CA ILE A 133 1.62 -11.65 16.95
C ILE A 133 1.25 -13.14 17.01
N ALA A 134 0.20 -13.56 16.31
CA ALA A 134 -0.22 -14.97 16.29
C ALA A 134 0.86 -15.89 15.71
N SER A 135 1.57 -15.43 14.67
CA SER A 135 2.67 -16.17 14.06
C SER A 135 3.90 -16.24 14.96
N PHE A 136 4.21 -15.16 15.69
CA PHE A 136 5.26 -15.19 16.72
C PHE A 136 4.96 -16.19 17.83
N LEU A 137 3.68 -16.35 18.19
CA LEU A 137 3.21 -17.35 19.15
C LEU A 137 3.08 -18.77 18.56
N GLY A 138 3.49 -19.00 17.31
CA GLY A 138 3.46 -20.30 16.63
C GLY A 138 2.08 -20.77 16.18
N ASN A 139 1.06 -19.90 16.25
CA ASN A 139 -0.33 -20.21 15.86
C ASN A 139 -0.76 -19.49 14.57
N GLY A 140 0.17 -18.84 13.87
CA GLY A 140 -0.10 -18.04 12.69
C GLY A 140 0.42 -18.67 11.39
N PRO A 141 0.06 -18.09 10.23
CA PRO A 141 0.37 -18.63 8.91
C PRO A 141 1.83 -18.42 8.47
N PHE A 142 2.61 -17.59 9.18
CA PHE A 142 4.03 -17.40 8.89
C PHE A 142 4.87 -18.44 9.63
N ASP A 143 5.91 -18.96 8.97
CA ASP A 143 6.91 -19.82 9.62
C ASP A 143 7.55 -19.09 10.82
N PRO A 144 7.54 -19.66 12.04
CA PRO A 144 8.20 -19.09 13.21
C PRO A 144 9.70 -18.81 13.04
N ALA A 145 10.38 -19.57 12.16
CA ALA A 145 11.78 -19.35 11.80
C ALA A 145 11.99 -18.11 10.93
N ALA A 146 10.95 -17.61 10.27
CA ALA A 146 10.95 -16.41 9.45
C ALA A 146 10.77 -15.13 10.30
N THR A 147 11.54 -15.00 11.38
CA THR A 147 11.38 -13.92 12.36
C THR A 147 11.44 -12.52 11.71
N TRP A 148 12.27 -12.35 10.67
CA TRP A 148 12.36 -11.09 9.91
C TRP A 148 11.05 -10.70 9.20
N LEU A 149 10.26 -11.68 8.74
CA LEU A 149 8.99 -11.45 8.07
C LEU A 149 7.93 -11.01 9.09
N ILE A 150 7.94 -11.62 10.27
CA ILE A 150 7.06 -11.26 11.39
C ILE A 150 7.28 -9.79 11.79
N TRP A 151 8.54 -9.37 11.97
CA TRP A 151 8.89 -7.97 12.27
C TRP A 151 8.61 -6.99 11.12
N LYS A 152 8.54 -7.48 9.89
CA LYS A 152 8.23 -6.64 8.72
C LYS A 152 6.73 -6.38 8.59
N VAL A 153 5.90 -7.33 9.02
CA VAL A 153 4.44 -7.29 8.87
C VAL A 153 3.74 -6.58 10.03
N GLY A 154 4.24 -6.72 11.26
CA GLY A 154 3.71 -6.05 12.47
C GLY A 154 4.54 -4.85 12.88
#